data_AF-J3NCG4-F1
#
_entry.id   AF-J3NCG4-F1
#
_cell.length_a   1.000
_cell.length_b   1.000
_cell.length_c   1.000
_cell.angle_alpha   90.00
_cell.angle_beta   90.00
_cell.angle_gamma   90.00
#
_symmetry.space_group_name_H-M   'P 1'
#
loop_
_entity.id
_entity.type
_entity.pdbx_description
1 polymer ?
#
loop_
_entity_poly.entity_id
_entity_poly.type
_entity_poly.pdbx_seq_one_letter_code
_entity_poly.pdbx_strand_id
1 'polypeptide(L)'
;RHGASGLLRKRADQIIFELNNRFAERSTQLLRCIACLDPRNSFANYSEEKLIELARIYAADFSEYDCIILRDQLDTFIYDVRADPEFSSCSDLGNLAVKIVQSDRRTVFPLVYRLIELALILPVATATVERAFSAMSIIKTELRNKMNDK
;
A
#
# COMPACT_ATOMS: atom_id res chain seq x y z
N ARG A 1 -8.01 33.80 -29.02
CA ARG A 1 -8.16 33.21 -27.65
C ARG A 1 -8.10 31.66 -27.63
N HIS A 2 -7.56 30.98 -28.65
CA HIS A 2 -7.52 29.50 -28.71
C HIS A 2 -6.19 28.85 -28.30
N GLY A 3 -5.08 29.62 -28.24
CA GLY A 3 -3.77 29.08 -27.85
C GLY A 3 -3.67 28.69 -26.38
N ALA A 4 -4.32 29.43 -25.47
CA ALA A 4 -4.22 29.18 -24.03
C ALA A 4 -4.99 27.92 -23.58
N SER A 5 -6.17 27.63 -24.15
CA SER A 5 -6.94 26.43 -23.75
C SER A 5 -6.31 25.13 -24.25
N GLY A 6 -5.68 25.14 -25.43
CA GLY A 6 -4.91 23.99 -25.93
C GLY A 6 -3.65 23.71 -25.10
N LEU A 7 -2.98 24.77 -24.61
CA LEU A 7 -1.80 24.63 -23.75
C LEU A 7 -2.14 24.10 -22.36
N LEU A 8 -3.23 24.62 -21.75
CA LEU A 8 -3.73 24.15 -20.46
C LEU A 8 -4.19 22.69 -20.51
N ARG A 9 -4.84 22.28 -21.60
CA ARG A 9 -5.23 20.88 -21.83
C ARG A 9 -4.02 19.95 -21.97
N LYS A 10 -2.99 20.35 -22.74
CA LYS A 10 -1.76 19.56 -22.85
C LYS A 10 -1.04 19.41 -21.50
N ARG A 11 -1.00 20.47 -20.70
CA ARG A 11 -0.43 20.41 -19.34
C ARG A 11 -1.23 19.50 -18.41
N ALA A 12 -2.56 19.58 -18.43
CA ALA A 12 -3.40 18.70 -17.62
C ALA A 12 -3.22 17.23 -17.99
N ASP A 13 -3.18 16.92 -19.29
CA ASP A 13 -2.98 15.55 -19.79
C ASP A 13 -1.61 14.98 -19.39
N GLN A 14 -0.57 15.82 -19.45
CA GLN A 14 0.78 15.44 -19.02
C GLN A 14 0.85 15.18 -17.51
N ILE A 15 0.26 16.05 -16.69
CA ILE A 15 0.19 15.87 -15.24
C ILE A 15 -0.55 14.58 -14.89
N ILE A 16 -1.68 14.29 -15.54
CA ILE A 16 -2.44 13.06 -15.32
C ILE A 16 -1.59 11.83 -15.68
N PHE A 17 -0.88 11.86 -16.80
CA PHE A 17 -0.02 10.75 -17.23
C PHE A 17 1.14 10.50 -16.25
N GLU A 18 1.84 11.56 -15.83
CA GLU A 18 2.94 11.47 -14.87
C GLU A 18 2.46 10.98 -13.50
N LEU A 19 1.29 11.46 -13.05
CA LEU A 19 0.65 10.97 -11.83
C LEU A 19 0.31 9.48 -11.92
N ASN A 20 -0.26 9.04 -13.04
CA ASN A 20 -0.62 7.63 -13.24
C ASN A 20 0.61 6.72 -13.19
N ASN A 21 1.69 7.07 -13.89
CA ASN A 21 2.90 6.25 -13.90
C ASN A 21 3.53 6.16 -12.51
N ARG A 22 3.68 7.31 -11.82
CA ARG A 22 4.26 7.35 -10.48
C ARG A 22 3.39 6.62 -9.45
N PHE A 23 2.07 6.69 -9.59
CA PHE A 23 1.13 5.97 -8.73
C PHE A 23 1.19 4.46 -8.95
N ALA A 24 1.21 4.01 -10.21
CA ALA A 24 1.29 2.59 -10.56
C ALA A 24 2.60 1.94 -10.08
N GLU A 25 3.72 2.64 -10.24
CA GLU A 25 5.03 2.19 -9.77
C GLU A 25 5.04 2.01 -8.24
N ARG A 26 4.63 3.04 -7.49
CA ARG A 26 4.54 2.98 -6.03
C ARG A 26 3.56 1.93 -5.53
N SER A 27 2.40 1.80 -6.18
CA SER A 27 1.39 0.79 -5.80
C SER A 27 1.93 -0.63 -6.00
N THR A 28 2.66 -0.86 -7.08
CA THR A 28 3.30 -2.16 -7.34
C THR A 28 4.39 -2.47 -6.32
N GLN A 29 5.21 -1.48 -5.95
CA GLN A 29 6.22 -1.60 -4.91
C GLN A 29 5.59 -1.92 -3.55
N LEU A 30 4.53 -1.20 -3.17
CA LEU A 30 3.77 -1.43 -1.94
C LEU A 30 3.19 -2.85 -1.88
N LEU A 31 2.54 -3.32 -2.96
CA LEU A 31 1.99 -4.67 -3.01
C LEU A 31 3.08 -5.75 -2.87
N ARG A 32 4.26 -5.54 -3.47
CA ARG A 32 5.41 -6.44 -3.32
C ARG A 32 5.91 -6.50 -1.89
N CYS A 33 5.92 -5.37 -1.17
CA CYS A 33 6.30 -5.36 0.24
C CYS A 33 5.23 -6.01 1.13
N ILE A 34 3.94 -5.77 0.86
CA ILE A 34 2.83 -6.40 1.60
C ILE A 34 2.84 -7.92 1.44
N ALA A 35 3.21 -8.43 0.26
CA ALA A 35 3.37 -9.86 0.03
C ALA A 35 4.41 -10.53 0.95
N CYS A 36 5.32 -9.75 1.57
CA CYS A 36 6.28 -10.26 2.55
C CYS A 36 5.68 -10.51 3.94
N LEU A 37 4.47 -9.99 4.22
CA LEU A 37 3.70 -10.30 5.44
C LEU A 37 2.73 -11.47 5.26
N ASP A 38 2.75 -12.13 4.10
CA ASP A 38 1.86 -13.25 3.82
C ASP A 38 2.11 -14.42 4.79
N PRO A 39 1.15 -14.77 5.66
CA PRO A 39 1.36 -15.81 6.67
C PRO A 39 1.45 -17.22 6.08
N ARG A 40 1.01 -17.40 4.82
CA ARG A 40 1.02 -18.71 4.15
C ARG A 40 2.41 -19.30 4.09
N ASN A 41 2.47 -20.64 4.20
CA ASN A 41 3.72 -21.40 4.21
C ASN A 41 4.74 -20.87 5.23
N SER A 42 4.27 -20.46 6.41
CA SER A 42 5.13 -19.97 7.49
C SER A 42 5.95 -18.73 7.09
N PHE A 43 5.28 -17.75 6.47
CA PHE A 43 5.91 -16.52 5.99
C PHE A 43 7.05 -16.79 4.99
N ALA A 44 6.81 -17.65 4.00
CA ALA A 44 7.82 -18.04 3.01
C ALA A 44 8.37 -16.85 2.19
N ASN A 45 7.56 -15.80 2.03
CA ASN A 45 7.92 -14.59 1.28
C ASN A 45 8.52 -13.48 2.16
N TYR A 46 8.77 -13.76 3.44
CA TYR A 46 9.31 -12.77 4.37
C TYR A 46 10.62 -12.16 3.86
N SER A 47 10.71 -10.84 3.96
CA SER A 47 11.89 -10.08 3.63
C SER A 47 11.88 -8.82 4.49
N GLU A 48 12.75 -8.81 5.50
CA GLU A 48 12.92 -7.67 6.40
C GLU A 48 13.16 -6.37 5.61
N GLU A 49 14.10 -6.40 4.65
CA GLU A 49 14.47 -5.23 3.84
C GLU A 49 13.26 -4.58 3.15
N LYS A 50 12.36 -5.38 2.55
CA LYS A 50 11.17 -4.89 1.87
C LYS A 50 10.13 -4.33 2.84
N LEU A 51 10.05 -4.86 4.06
CA LEU A 51 9.15 -4.33 5.09
C LEU A 51 9.68 -3.02 5.68
N ILE A 52 11.00 -2.88 5.82
CA ILE A 52 11.61 -1.59 6.15
C ILE A 52 11.41 -0.58 5.01
N GLU A 53 11.52 -1.01 3.76
CA GLU A 53 11.19 -0.16 2.61
C GLU A 53 9.72 0.31 2.64
N LEU A 54 8.79 -0.58 3.00
CA LEU A 54 7.38 -0.21 3.21
C LEU A 54 7.23 0.86 4.29
N ALA A 55 7.86 0.68 5.45
CA ALA A 55 7.83 1.67 6.53
C ALA A 55 8.38 3.03 6.08
N ARG A 56 9.45 3.05 5.27
CA ARG A 56 10.02 4.28 4.71
C ARG A 56 9.10 4.98 3.70
N ILE A 57 8.29 4.23 2.95
CA ILE A 57 7.25 4.82 2.10
C ILE A 57 6.22 5.57 2.96
N TYR A 58 5.97 5.08 4.17
CA TYR A 58 5.12 5.70 5.21
C TYR A 58 5.92 6.55 6.20
N ALA A 59 6.79 7.44 5.71
CA ALA A 59 7.61 8.31 6.57
C ALA A 59 6.79 9.25 7.50
N ALA A 60 5.48 9.41 7.27
CA ALA A 60 4.57 10.12 8.17
C ALA A 60 4.15 9.26 9.39
N ASP A 61 4.17 7.94 9.24
CA ASP A 61 3.80 6.97 10.29
C ASP A 61 5.00 6.34 10.97
N PHE A 62 6.16 6.30 10.29
CA PHE A 62 7.41 5.75 10.81
C PHE A 62 8.54 6.77 10.70
N SER A 63 9.15 7.10 11.83
CA SER A 63 10.41 7.83 11.86
C SER A 63 11.58 6.92 11.45
N GLU A 64 12.74 7.53 11.19
CA GLU A 64 13.98 6.77 10.94
C GLU A 64 14.37 5.93 12.16
N TYR A 65 14.11 6.43 13.37
CA TYR A 65 14.30 5.69 14.62
C TYR A 65 13.33 4.50 14.73
N ASP A 66 12.06 4.68 14.37
CA ASP A 66 11.08 3.58 14.33
C ASP A 66 11.52 2.48 13.35
N CYS A 67 12.16 2.84 12.23
CA CYS A 67 12.67 1.84 11.28
C CYS A 67 13.77 0.95 11.90
N ILE A 68 14.56 1.48 12.85
CA ILE A 68 15.58 0.70 13.56
C ILE A 68 14.91 -0.27 14.53
N ILE A 69 13.91 0.19 15.30
CA ILE A 69 13.17 -0.66 16.24
C ILE A 69 12.32 -1.69 15.50
N LEU A 70 11.68 -1.30 14.40
CA LEU A 70 10.87 -2.19 13.57
C LEU A 70 11.71 -3.36 13.07
N ARG A 71 12.97 -3.13 12.72
CA ARG A 71 13.89 -4.20 12.30
C ARG A 71 14.01 -5.29 13.38
N ASP A 72 14.31 -4.87 14.61
CA ASP A 72 14.44 -5.77 15.76
C ASP A 72 13.12 -6.49 16.10
N GLN A 73 11.99 -5.78 16.01
CA GLN A 73 10.67 -6.38 16.22
C GLN A 73 10.30 -7.39 15.15
N LEU A 74 10.66 -7.17 13.88
CA LEU A 74 10.28 -8.05 12.76
C LEU A 74 10.88 -9.44 12.91
N ASP A 75 12.17 -9.54 13.21
CA ASP A 75 12.83 -10.83 13.38
C ASP A 75 12.27 -11.60 14.58
N THR A 76 12.07 -10.91 15.70
CA THR A 76 11.47 -11.51 16.90
C THR A 76 10.03 -11.95 16.66
N PHE A 77 9.24 -11.12 15.97
CA PHE A 77 7.86 -11.42 15.61
C PHE A 77 7.77 -12.64 14.71
N ILE A 78 8.59 -12.72 13.65
CA ILE A 78 8.58 -13.86 12.73
C ILE A 78 9.00 -15.14 13.45
N TYR A 79 10.02 -15.08 14.30
CA TYR A 79 10.42 -16.25 15.09
C TYR A 79 9.27 -16.74 15.98
N ASP A 80 8.65 -15.83 16.74
CA ASP A 80 7.56 -16.13 17.67
C ASP A 80 6.32 -16.70 16.95
N VAL A 81 5.89 -16.05 15.87
CA VAL A 81 4.72 -16.46 15.09
C VAL A 81 4.95 -17.79 14.36
N ARG A 82 6.18 -18.08 13.93
CA ARG A 82 6.52 -19.39 13.32
C ARG A 82 6.54 -20.53 14.34
N ALA A 83 6.85 -20.23 15.60
CA ALA A 83 6.86 -21.21 16.68
C ALA A 83 5.44 -21.49 17.21
N ASP A 84 4.51 -20.55 17.05
CA ASP A 84 3.14 -20.67 17.54
C ASP A 84 2.23 -21.42 16.54
N PRO A 85 1.73 -22.63 16.89
CA PRO A 85 0.85 -23.38 16.02
C PRO A 85 -0.49 -22.67 15.75
N GLU A 86 -0.93 -21.72 16.59
CA GLU A 86 -2.15 -20.96 16.33
C GLU A 86 -2.05 -20.16 15.03
N PHE A 87 -0.86 -19.69 14.66
CA PHE A 87 -0.63 -18.86 13.49
C PHE A 87 -0.47 -19.68 12.20
N SER A 88 -0.27 -21.00 12.32
CA SER A 88 -0.22 -21.90 11.16
C SER A 88 -1.53 -21.93 10.35
N SER A 89 -2.65 -21.57 11.00
CA SER A 89 -3.99 -21.50 10.39
C SER A 89 -4.27 -20.17 9.66
N CYS A 90 -3.36 -19.20 9.70
CA CYS A 90 -3.54 -17.92 9.04
C CYS A 90 -3.44 -18.05 7.51
N SER A 91 -4.56 -17.86 6.82
CA SER A 91 -4.67 -17.89 5.35
C SER A 91 -4.32 -16.58 4.67
N ASP A 92 -4.45 -15.46 5.40
CA ASP A 92 -4.34 -14.11 4.87
C ASP A 92 -3.99 -13.11 5.99
N LEU A 93 -3.68 -11.89 5.56
CA LEU A 93 -3.29 -10.79 6.44
C LEU A 93 -4.39 -10.37 7.42
N GLY A 94 -5.67 -10.54 7.06
CA GLY A 94 -6.80 -10.20 7.93
C GLY A 94 -6.90 -11.16 9.10
N ASN A 95 -6.82 -12.47 8.85
CA ASN A 95 -6.78 -13.50 9.88
C ASN A 95 -5.53 -13.32 10.79
N LEU A 96 -4.38 -13.00 10.19
CA LEU A 96 -3.17 -12.68 10.95
C LEU A 96 -3.40 -11.51 11.92
N ALA A 97 -3.97 -10.40 11.45
CA ALA A 97 -4.23 -9.23 12.29
C ALA A 97 -5.18 -9.54 13.45
N VAL A 98 -6.24 -10.32 13.21
CA VAL A 98 -7.17 -10.75 14.27
C VAL A 98 -6.43 -11.57 15.34
N LYS A 99 -5.60 -12.53 14.94
CA LYS A 99 -4.83 -13.35 15.90
C LYS A 99 -3.80 -12.56 16.70
N ILE A 100 -3.13 -11.59 16.07
CA ILE A 100 -2.18 -10.70 16.78
C ILE A 100 -2.90 -9.93 17.89
N VAL A 101 -4.14 -9.49 17.65
CA VAL A 101 -4.95 -8.80 18.67
C VAL A 101 -5.42 -9.77 19.76
N GLN A 102 -5.87 -10.97 19.38
CA GLN A 102 -6.35 -11.98 20.34
C GLN A 102 -5.26 -12.50 21.29
N SER A 103 -4.00 -12.53 20.81
CA SER A 103 -2.85 -13.02 21.57
C SER A 103 -2.05 -11.91 22.27
N ASP A 104 -2.59 -10.68 22.35
CA ASP A 104 -1.93 -9.49 22.91
C ASP A 104 -0.55 -9.13 22.28
N ARG A 105 -0.18 -9.77 21.17
CA ARG A 105 1.06 -9.50 20.42
C ARG A 105 1.13 -8.10 19.84
N ARG A 106 -0.01 -7.40 19.73
CA ARG A 106 -0.07 -5.99 19.36
C ARG A 106 0.75 -5.10 20.31
N THR A 107 0.75 -5.38 21.62
CA THR A 107 1.50 -4.57 22.59
C THR A 107 2.98 -4.93 22.62
N VAL A 108 3.32 -6.16 22.27
CA VAL A 108 4.70 -6.66 22.19
C VAL A 108 5.39 -6.16 20.91
N PHE A 109 4.67 -6.16 19.79
CA PHE A 109 5.18 -5.78 18.47
C PHE A 109 4.37 -4.62 17.85
N PRO A 110 4.34 -3.44 18.48
CA PRO A 110 3.48 -2.33 18.06
C PRO A 110 3.80 -1.80 16.66
N LEU A 111 5.08 -1.81 16.24
CA LEU A 111 5.47 -1.32 14.91
C LEU A 111 5.12 -2.30 13.81
N VAL A 112 5.24 -3.61 14.09
CA VAL A 112 4.81 -4.66 13.17
C VAL A 112 3.30 -4.62 12.99
N TYR A 113 2.54 -4.47 14.08
CA TYR A 113 1.09 -4.33 14.01
C TYR A 113 0.67 -3.13 13.17
N ARG A 114 1.31 -1.96 13.37
CA ARG A 114 1.03 -0.76 12.57
C ARG A 114 1.29 -0.98 11.08
N LEU A 115 2.34 -1.72 10.73
CA LEU A 115 2.67 -2.04 9.35
C LEU A 115 1.62 -2.97 8.72
N ILE A 116 1.07 -3.91 9.50
CA ILE A 116 -0.05 -4.77 9.10
C ILE A 116 -1.35 -3.95 8.92
N GLU A 117 -1.65 -3.00 9.81
CA GLU A 117 -2.81 -2.11 9.67
C GLU A 117 -2.74 -1.30 8.36
N LEU A 118 -1.58 -0.70 8.06
CA LEU A 118 -1.38 0.03 6.81
C LEU A 118 -1.56 -0.87 5.58
N ALA A 119 -1.03 -2.10 5.66
CA ALA A 119 -1.17 -3.09 4.61
C ALA A 119 -2.64 -3.55 4.39
N LEU A 120 -3.48 -3.53 5.44
CA LEU A 120 -4.91 -3.82 5.35
C LEU A 120 -5.74 -2.64 4.81
N ILE A 121 -5.31 -1.40 5.07
CA ILE A 121 -5.98 -0.19 4.59
C ILE A 121 -5.64 0.08 3.11
N LEU A 122 -4.44 -0.31 2.67
CA LEU A 122 -3.94 -0.03 1.33
C LEU A 122 -4.88 -0.47 0.20
N PRO A 123 -5.44 -1.72 0.18
CA PRO A 123 -6.32 -2.18 -0.89
C PRO A 123 -7.58 -1.32 -1.05
N VAL A 124 -8.07 -0.75 0.06
CA VAL A 124 -9.24 0.14 0.06
C VAL A 124 -8.88 1.51 -0.52
N ALA A 125 -7.70 2.02 -0.17
CA ALA A 125 -7.19 3.28 -0.71
C ALA A 125 -6.89 3.18 -2.21
N THR A 126 -6.23 2.10 -2.68
CA THR A 126 -5.95 1.90 -4.11
C THR A 126 -7.23 1.78 -4.93
N ALA A 127 -8.21 0.99 -4.50
CA ALA A 127 -9.49 0.87 -5.19
C ALA A 127 -10.25 2.21 -5.29
N THR A 128 -10.15 3.06 -4.26
CA THR A 128 -10.78 4.38 -4.25
C THR A 128 -10.11 5.33 -5.25
N VAL A 129 -8.78 5.34 -5.29
CA VAL A 129 -8.01 6.16 -6.22
C VAL A 129 -8.27 5.74 -7.67
N GLU A 130 -8.20 4.43 -7.96
CA GLU A 130 -8.49 3.90 -9.31
C GLU A 130 -9.89 4.29 -9.80
N ARG A 131 -10.89 4.23 -8.91
CA ARG A 131 -12.26 4.65 -9.23
C ARG A 131 -12.36 6.14 -9.52
N ALA A 132 -11.69 6.99 -8.73
CA ALA A 132 -11.66 8.43 -8.96
C ALA A 132 -11.01 8.79 -10.30
N PHE A 133 -9.89 8.15 -10.64
CA PHE A 133 -9.25 8.32 -11.95
C PHE A 133 -10.11 7.85 -13.11
N SER A 134 -10.79 6.71 -12.96
CA SER A 134 -11.74 6.21 -13.96
C SER A 134 -12.86 7.24 -14.22
N ALA A 135 -13.44 7.81 -13.17
CA ALA A 135 -14.45 8.86 -13.29
C ALA A 135 -13.93 10.12 -13.99
N MET A 136 -12.69 10.55 -13.71
CA MET A 136 -12.07 11.69 -14.41
C MET A 136 -11.87 11.42 -15.90
N SER A 137 -11.48 10.19 -16.26
CA SER A 137 -11.33 9.78 -17.67
C SER A 137 -12.66 9.82 -18.42
N ILE A 138 -13.75 9.40 -17.78
CA ILE A 138 -15.11 9.48 -18.33
C ILE A 138 -15.50 10.94 -18.56
N ILE A 139 -15.34 11.81 -17.55
CA ILE A 139 -15.66 13.24 -17.67
C ILE A 139 -14.84 13.90 -18.79
N LYS A 140 -13.55 13.58 -18.91
CA LYS A 140 -12.68 14.08 -19.99
C LYS A 140 -13.19 13.63 -21.37
N THR A 141 -13.65 12.40 -21.49
CA THR A 141 -14.17 11.84 -22.75
C THR A 141 -15.49 12.50 -23.13
N GLU A 142 -16.40 12.68 -22.17
CA GLU A 142 -17.68 13.39 -22.35
C GLU A 142 -17.48 14.85 -22.80
N LEU A 143 -16.56 15.58 -22.16
CA LEU A 143 -16.23 16.96 -22.56
C LEU A 143 -15.62 17.03 -23.97
N ARG A 144 -14.85 16.02 -24.36
CA ARG A 144 -14.26 15.94 -25.70
C ARG A 144 -15.29 15.61 -26.77
N ASN A 145 -16.25 14.73 -26.47
CA ASN A 145 -17.31 14.33 -27.40
C ASN A 145 -18.29 15.48 -27.67
N LYS A 146 -18.67 16.27 -26.64
CA LYS A 146 -19.55 17.44 -26.80
C LYS A 146 -18.94 18.61 -27.58
N MET A 147 -17.62 18.67 -27.73
CA MET A 147 -16.95 19.71 -28.52
C MET A 147 -16.82 19.37 -30.01
N ASN A 148 -17.02 18.10 -30.38
CA ASN A 148 -16.97 17.63 -31.78
C ASN A 148 -18.36 17.50 -32.42
N ASP A 149 -19.42 17.70 -31.64
CA ASP A 149 -20.81 17.70 -32.12
C ASP A 149 -21.20 19.13 -32.56
N LYS A 150 -20.62 19.58 -33.67
CA LYS A 150 -20.99 20.76 -34.45
C LYS A 150 -20.49 20.65 -35.89
#